data_AF-A0A6C0J3I0-F1
#
_entry.id   AF-A0A6C0J3I0-F1
#
_cell.length_a   1.000
_cell.length_b   1.000
_cell.length_c   1.000
_cell.angle_alpha   90.00
_cell.angle_beta   90.00
_cell.angle_gamma   90.00
#
_symmetry.space_group_name_H-M   'P 1'
#
loop_
_entity.id
_entity.type
_entity.pdbx_description
1 polymer ?
#
loop_
_entity_poly.entity_id
_entity_poly.type
_entity_poly.pdbx_seq_one_letter_code
_entity_poly.pdbx_strand_id
1 'polypeptide(L)'
;MKKNIYTIILGNNQTLLFGPINDSILIYNIFYKFYLNTNNWKVPILFCNKNVTLLNILNEIKQINNHSTIIIYFSGHSSNTGKLKFFNTSYSSTEILKKIDLINNIRKHIFFIIDSCFSELNIDTFKYKNIILKTYIVSSKKNQTSKEILIKYDFNMFKYKSLNSNNITNNKIVIGIFSYYFYKILNKNNLNNLNDWKIILVNNILWDIIEKKYNQKIYYVQN
;
A
#
# COMPACT_ATOMS: atom_id res chain seq x y z
N MET A 1 -13.51 17.49 -14.49
CA MET A 1 -13.85 17.15 -13.08
C MET A 1 -12.61 16.55 -12.39
N LYS A 2 -12.26 16.99 -11.18
CA LYS A 2 -11.17 16.36 -10.41
C LYS A 2 -11.61 14.93 -10.04
N LYS A 3 -10.84 13.92 -10.41
CA LYS A 3 -11.14 12.51 -10.07
C LYS A 3 -11.01 12.31 -8.56
N ASN A 4 -11.99 11.66 -7.95
CA ASN A 4 -11.89 11.24 -6.56
C ASN A 4 -10.80 10.17 -6.40
N ILE A 5 -10.10 10.22 -5.27
CA ILE A 5 -9.08 9.24 -4.88
C ILE A 5 -9.62 8.48 -3.67
N TYR A 6 -9.75 7.17 -3.83
CA TYR A 6 -10.15 6.25 -2.78
C TYR A 6 -8.95 5.40 -2.39
N THR A 7 -8.76 5.16 -1.10
CA THR A 7 -7.64 4.34 -0.62
C THR A 7 -8.13 3.22 0.28
N ILE A 8 -7.76 1.99 -0.06
CA ILE A 8 -8.01 0.79 0.73
C ILE A 8 -6.66 0.28 1.22
N ILE A 9 -6.51 0.17 2.53
CA ILE A 9 -5.24 -0.12 3.21
C ILE A 9 -5.39 -1.46 3.93
N LEU A 10 -4.46 -2.37 3.66
CA LEU A 10 -4.53 -3.77 4.09
C LEU A 10 -3.28 -4.12 4.90
N GLY A 11 -3.47 -4.51 6.16
CA GLY A 11 -2.41 -4.97 7.04
C GLY A 11 -2.68 -6.36 7.59
N ASN A 12 -1.90 -7.35 7.17
CA ASN A 12 -2.13 -8.73 7.60
C ASN A 12 -0.90 -9.30 8.31
N ASN A 13 -0.95 -9.30 9.65
CA ASN A 13 0.06 -9.99 10.45
C ASN A 13 -0.18 -11.50 10.32
N GLN A 14 0.78 -12.21 9.74
CA GLN A 14 0.80 -13.67 9.76
C GLN A 14 1.85 -14.12 10.78
N THR A 15 1.53 -15.17 11.53
CA THR A 15 2.41 -15.79 12.53
C THR A 15 2.97 -14.78 13.57
N LEU A 16 4.29 -14.65 13.67
CA LEU A 16 5.03 -13.86 14.68
C LEU A 16 5.40 -12.45 14.19
N LEU A 17 4.94 -12.03 13.01
CA LEU A 17 5.27 -10.72 12.46
C LEU A 17 4.26 -9.67 12.90
N PHE A 18 4.78 -8.62 13.54
CA PHE A 18 3.98 -7.53 14.11
C PHE A 18 4.00 -6.25 13.25
N GLY A 19 4.87 -6.18 12.23
CA GLY A 19 5.07 -5.00 11.38
C GLY A 19 3.90 -4.62 10.46
N PRO A 20 3.23 -5.56 9.75
CA PRO A 20 2.27 -5.19 8.70
C PRO A 20 1.09 -4.31 9.14
N ILE A 21 0.56 -4.54 10.34
CA ILE A 21 -0.48 -3.67 10.92
C ILE A 21 0.10 -2.28 11.23
N ASN A 22 1.30 -2.20 11.81
CA ASN A 22 1.94 -0.92 12.12
C ASN A 22 2.18 -0.11 10.84
N ASP A 23 2.64 -0.76 9.77
CA ASP A 23 2.82 -0.17 8.45
C ASP A 23 1.49 0.40 7.92
N SER A 24 0.44 -0.40 7.98
CA SER A 24 -0.89 -0.04 7.47
C SER A 24 -1.48 1.14 8.24
N ILE A 25 -1.31 1.17 9.56
CA ILE A 25 -1.74 2.31 10.36
C ILE A 25 -0.89 3.54 10.05
N LEU A 26 0.43 3.41 9.82
CA LEU A 26 1.26 4.53 9.40
C LEU A 26 0.78 5.12 8.06
N ILE A 27 0.51 4.26 7.07
CA ILE A 27 0.02 4.68 5.75
C ILE A 27 -1.39 5.28 5.83
N TYR A 28 -2.24 4.75 6.70
CA TYR A 28 -3.56 5.35 6.99
C TYR A 28 -3.41 6.79 7.43
N ASN A 29 -2.50 7.08 8.37
CA ASN A 29 -2.33 8.43 8.91
C ASN A 29 -1.88 9.45 7.86
N ILE A 30 -0.98 9.09 6.94
CA ILE A 30 -0.55 10.00 5.88
C ILE A 30 -1.65 10.21 4.82
N PHE A 31 -2.41 9.18 4.46
CA PHE A 31 -3.54 9.36 3.52
C PHE A 31 -4.70 10.11 4.16
N TYR A 32 -4.93 9.95 5.47
CA TYR A 32 -5.91 10.75 6.20
C TYR A 32 -5.50 12.23 6.22
N LYS A 33 -4.20 12.54 6.38
CA LYS A 33 -3.69 13.91 6.23
C LYS A 33 -3.98 14.48 4.84
N PHE A 34 -3.84 13.68 3.77
CA PHE A 34 -4.18 14.13 2.41
C PHE A 34 -5.68 14.41 2.24
N TYR A 35 -6.53 13.55 2.82
CA TYR A 35 -7.97 13.78 2.91
C TYR A 35 -8.31 15.13 3.57
N LEU A 36 -7.71 15.46 4.71
CA LEU A 36 -7.95 16.74 5.38
C LEU A 36 -7.48 17.95 4.55
N ASN A 37 -6.43 17.79 3.76
CA ASN A 37 -5.81 18.89 3.02
C ASN A 37 -6.43 19.11 1.63
N THR A 38 -7.26 18.19 1.12
CA THR A 38 -7.74 18.24 -0.26
C THR A 38 -9.13 17.61 -0.44
N ASN A 39 -9.96 18.22 -1.29
CA ASN A 39 -11.35 17.78 -1.47
C ASN A 39 -11.53 16.50 -2.32
N ASN A 40 -10.49 16.09 -3.07
CA ASN A 40 -10.56 14.95 -3.98
C ASN A 40 -10.18 13.62 -3.30
N TRP A 41 -9.44 13.63 -2.21
CA TRP A 41 -9.18 12.44 -1.42
C TRP A 41 -10.42 12.10 -0.59
N LYS A 42 -10.72 10.82 -0.47
CA LYS A 42 -11.75 10.29 0.43
C LYS A 42 -11.11 9.72 1.68
N VAL A 43 -11.90 9.58 2.74
CA VAL A 43 -11.43 8.99 3.99
C VAL A 43 -10.84 7.60 3.70
N PRO A 44 -9.60 7.32 4.11
CA PRO A 44 -8.99 6.01 3.89
C PRO A 44 -9.77 4.92 4.63
N ILE A 45 -9.85 3.74 4.02
CA ILE A 45 -10.43 2.54 4.62
C ILE A 45 -9.28 1.62 5.05
N LEU A 46 -9.34 1.10 6.28
CA LEU A 46 -8.32 0.22 6.85
C LEU A 46 -8.91 -1.14 7.20
N PHE A 47 -8.34 -2.20 6.63
CA PHE A 47 -8.62 -3.57 7.00
C PHE A 47 -7.37 -4.22 7.61
N CYS A 48 -7.53 -4.85 8.79
CA CYS A 48 -6.46 -5.58 9.47
C CYS A 48 -6.83 -7.05 9.71
N ASN A 49 -5.84 -7.94 9.61
CA ASN A 49 -5.94 -9.38 9.90
C ASN A 49 -7.17 -10.04 9.26
N LYS A 50 -8.11 -10.54 10.07
CA LYS A 50 -9.34 -11.22 9.63
C LYS A 50 -10.20 -10.42 8.65
N ASN A 51 -10.04 -9.09 8.63
CA ASN A 51 -10.76 -8.22 7.72
C ASN A 51 -10.04 -8.04 6.38
N VAL A 52 -8.79 -8.48 6.24
CA VAL A 52 -8.04 -8.49 4.97
C VAL A 52 -8.53 -9.67 4.13
N THR A 53 -9.68 -9.45 3.49
CA THR A 53 -10.33 -10.39 2.59
C THR A 53 -10.60 -9.72 1.25
N LEU A 54 -10.58 -10.50 0.17
CA LEU A 54 -10.92 -9.98 -1.16
C LEU A 54 -12.38 -9.52 -1.23
N LEU A 55 -13.29 -10.18 -0.51
CA LEU A 55 -14.69 -9.77 -0.43
C LEU A 55 -14.84 -8.34 0.12
N ASN A 56 -14.14 -8.00 1.20
CA ASN A 56 -14.20 -6.66 1.78
C ASN A 56 -13.70 -5.60 0.79
N ILE A 57 -12.59 -5.85 0.09
CA ILE A 57 -12.09 -4.96 -0.96
C ILE A 57 -13.15 -4.76 -2.06
N LEU A 58 -13.74 -5.85 -2.55
CA LEU A 58 -14.73 -5.80 -3.62
C LEU A 58 -15.99 -5.04 -3.19
N ASN A 59 -16.43 -5.21 -1.94
CA ASN A 59 -17.57 -4.49 -1.39
C ASN A 59 -17.34 -2.97 -1.36
N GLU A 60 -16.17 -2.52 -0.91
CA GLU A 60 -15.82 -1.10 -0.91
C GLU A 60 -15.75 -0.53 -2.33
N ILE A 61 -15.12 -1.27 -3.26
CA ILE A 61 -14.97 -0.82 -4.64
C ILE A 61 -16.32 -0.74 -5.37
N LYS A 62 -17.23 -1.69 -5.12
CA LYS A 62 -18.56 -1.74 -5.73
C LYS A 62 -19.39 -0.49 -5.42
N GLN A 63 -19.17 0.15 -4.28
CA GLN A 63 -19.85 1.38 -3.88
C GLN A 63 -19.37 2.62 -4.66
N ILE A 64 -18.23 2.54 -5.34
CA ILE A 64 -17.63 3.67 -6.06
C ILE A 64 -18.22 3.76 -7.47
N ASN A 65 -19.30 4.52 -7.61
CA ASN A 65 -20.09 4.66 -8.84
C ASN A 65 -19.61 5.77 -9.79
N ASN A 66 -18.33 6.18 -9.73
CA ASN A 66 -17.78 7.22 -10.60
C ASN A 66 -16.36 6.92 -11.10
N HIS A 67 -15.93 7.65 -12.15
CA HIS A 67 -14.55 7.59 -12.63
C HIS A 67 -13.59 8.10 -11.56
N SER A 68 -12.70 7.24 -11.09
CA SER A 68 -11.92 7.46 -9.88
C SER A 68 -10.58 6.75 -9.94
N THR A 69 -9.68 7.19 -9.08
CA THR A 69 -8.45 6.48 -8.78
C THR A 69 -8.65 5.70 -7.48
N ILE A 70 -8.31 4.42 -7.50
CA ILE A 70 -8.34 3.54 -6.32
C ILE A 70 -6.90 3.15 -6.02
N ILE A 71 -6.44 3.46 -4.81
CA ILE A 71 -5.16 3.03 -4.28
C ILE A 71 -5.42 1.85 -3.35
N ILE A 72 -4.80 0.71 -3.64
CA ILE A 72 -4.77 -0.43 -2.75
C ILE A 72 -3.35 -0.54 -2.20
N TYR A 73 -3.21 -0.26 -0.91
CA TYR A 73 -1.97 -0.50 -0.18
C TYR A 73 -2.07 -1.84 0.54
N PHE A 74 -1.05 -2.68 0.38
CA PHE A 74 -0.93 -3.96 1.05
C PHE A 74 0.40 -4.04 1.79
N SER A 75 0.37 -4.30 3.10
CA SER A 75 1.52 -4.79 3.85
C SER A 75 1.22 -6.18 4.41
N GLY A 76 2.17 -7.09 4.22
CA GLY A 76 2.08 -8.47 4.71
C GLY A 76 3.03 -9.41 3.98
N HIS A 77 2.71 -10.71 4.02
CA HIS A 77 3.50 -11.72 3.33
C HIS A 77 3.07 -11.88 1.88
N SER A 78 4.04 -12.23 1.04
CA SER A 78 3.80 -12.81 -0.27
C SER A 78 4.66 -14.06 -0.45
N SER A 79 4.17 -15.02 -1.23
CA SER A 79 4.95 -16.18 -1.64
C SER A 79 5.98 -15.79 -2.71
N ASN A 80 7.00 -16.62 -2.86
CA ASN A 80 7.96 -16.58 -3.99
C ASN A 80 7.31 -16.94 -5.35
N THR A 81 6.00 -17.23 -5.37
CA THR A 81 5.19 -17.44 -6.57
C THR A 81 4.31 -16.24 -6.91
N GLY A 82 4.49 -15.09 -6.22
CA GLY A 82 3.74 -13.87 -6.50
C GLY A 82 2.29 -13.89 -6.03
N LYS A 83 2.04 -14.46 -4.85
CA LYS A 83 0.72 -14.42 -4.21
C LYS A 83 0.77 -13.71 -2.86
N LEU A 84 -0.01 -12.64 -2.74
CA LEU A 84 -0.23 -11.88 -1.50
C LEU A 84 -1.05 -12.73 -0.54
N LYS A 85 -0.56 -12.89 0.71
CA LYS A 85 -1.25 -13.64 1.75
C LYS A 85 -2.30 -12.77 2.44
N PHE A 86 -3.55 -12.99 2.07
CA PHE A 86 -4.72 -12.49 2.79
C PHE A 86 -4.97 -13.38 4.01
N PHE A 87 -5.98 -13.07 4.84
CA PHE A 87 -6.15 -13.75 6.14
C PHE A 87 -6.09 -15.29 6.06
N ASN A 88 -6.94 -15.91 5.23
CA ASN A 88 -7.05 -17.37 5.08
C ASN A 88 -6.75 -17.88 3.67
N THR A 89 -6.26 -17.02 2.79
CA THR A 89 -6.15 -17.32 1.36
C THR A 89 -5.04 -16.48 0.75
N SER A 90 -4.62 -16.79 -0.47
CA SER A 90 -3.59 -16.03 -1.16
C SER A 90 -4.01 -15.73 -2.59
N TYR A 91 -3.78 -14.49 -3.01
CA TYR A 91 -4.15 -14.01 -4.33
C TYR A 91 -2.97 -13.35 -5.02
N SER A 92 -2.79 -13.65 -6.30
CA SER A 92 -2.01 -12.80 -7.20
C SER A 92 -2.74 -11.49 -7.45
N SER A 93 -2.01 -10.44 -7.83
CA SER A 93 -2.64 -9.18 -8.25
C SER A 93 -3.53 -9.37 -9.48
N THR A 94 -3.19 -10.29 -10.39
CA THR A 94 -4.04 -10.66 -11.53
C THR A 94 -5.41 -11.16 -11.08
N GLU A 95 -5.48 -12.06 -10.10
CA GLU A 95 -6.76 -12.55 -9.57
C GLU A 95 -7.59 -11.43 -8.93
N ILE A 96 -6.94 -10.54 -8.17
CA ILE A 96 -7.60 -9.40 -7.54
C ILE A 96 -8.17 -8.46 -8.60
N LEU A 97 -7.34 -8.05 -9.57
CA LEU A 97 -7.75 -7.12 -10.63
C LEU A 97 -8.81 -7.70 -11.55
N LYS A 98 -8.76 -8.99 -11.90
CA LYS A 98 -9.84 -9.67 -12.62
C LYS A 98 -11.18 -9.54 -11.90
N LYS A 99 -11.21 -9.77 -10.58
CA LYS A 99 -12.46 -9.62 -9.81
C LYS A 99 -12.92 -8.16 -9.74
N ILE A 100 -12.00 -7.22 -9.58
CA ILE A 100 -12.30 -5.78 -9.61
C ILE A 100 -12.89 -5.35 -10.97
N ASP A 101 -12.32 -5.85 -12.07
CA ASP A 101 -12.77 -5.54 -13.43
C ASP A 101 -14.19 -6.04 -13.71
N LEU A 102 -14.54 -7.22 -13.16
CA LEU A 102 -15.85 -7.85 -13.31
C LEU A 102 -16.96 -7.15 -12.51
N ILE A 103 -16.66 -6.60 -11.33
CA ILE A 103 -17.68 -5.95 -10.49
C ILE A 103 -17.92 -4.48 -10.84
N ASN A 104 -17.02 -3.87 -11.63
CA ASN A 104 -17.12 -2.48 -12.01
C ASN A 104 -17.58 -2.37 -13.46
N ASN A 105 -18.57 -1.52 -13.72
CA ASN A 105 -18.94 -1.13 -15.08
C ASN A 105 -18.36 0.24 -15.47
N ILE A 106 -17.55 0.83 -14.60
CA ILE A 106 -17.02 2.19 -14.73
C ILE A 106 -15.51 2.10 -14.80
N ARG A 107 -14.92 2.87 -15.72
CA ARG A 107 -13.47 2.96 -15.89
C ARG A 107 -12.81 3.45 -14.60
N LYS A 108 -11.68 2.83 -14.21
CA LYS A 108 -10.90 3.16 -13.00
C LYS A 108 -9.41 3.21 -13.31
N HIS A 109 -8.69 4.04 -12.54
CA HIS A 109 -7.24 3.94 -12.42
C HIS A 109 -6.93 3.19 -11.13
N ILE A 110 -6.07 2.18 -11.17
CA ILE A 110 -5.69 1.40 -10.00
C ILE A 110 -4.21 1.63 -9.68
N PHE A 111 -3.93 2.02 -8.44
CA PHE A 111 -2.58 2.01 -7.86
C PHE A 111 -2.49 0.83 -6.90
N PHE A 112 -1.49 -0.03 -7.06
CA PHE A 112 -1.14 -1.10 -6.13
C PHE A 112 0.19 -0.77 -5.47
N ILE A 113 0.16 -0.57 -4.16
CA ILE A 113 1.36 -0.34 -3.35
C ILE A 113 1.55 -1.58 -2.49
N ILE A 114 2.65 -2.31 -2.70
CA ILE A 114 2.85 -3.64 -2.11
C ILE A 114 4.12 -3.64 -1.28
N ASP A 115 3.97 -3.68 0.04
CA ASP A 115 5.05 -3.99 0.97
C ASP A 115 5.05 -5.47 1.34
N SER A 116 5.84 -6.26 0.61
CA SER A 116 6.01 -7.68 0.89
C SER A 116 7.28 -8.23 0.23
N CYS A 117 7.78 -9.37 0.72
CA CYS A 117 8.78 -10.16 0.01
C CYS A 117 8.30 -10.49 -1.41
N PHE A 118 9.23 -10.57 -2.37
CA PHE A 118 8.94 -10.95 -3.76
C PHE A 118 7.85 -10.11 -4.44
N SER A 119 7.61 -8.88 -3.99
CA SER A 119 6.48 -8.04 -4.43
C SER A 119 6.52 -7.70 -5.92
N GLU A 120 7.68 -7.65 -6.58
CA GLU A 120 7.80 -7.52 -8.05
C GLU A 120 7.01 -8.59 -8.83
N LEU A 121 6.89 -9.81 -8.30
CA LEU A 121 6.11 -10.89 -8.94
C LEU A 121 4.60 -10.59 -9.00
N ASN A 122 4.13 -9.57 -8.29
CA ASN A 122 2.74 -9.15 -8.28
C ASN A 122 2.44 -8.04 -9.31
N ILE A 123 3.40 -7.64 -10.14
CA ILE A 123 3.16 -6.67 -11.20
C ILE A 123 2.38 -7.36 -12.34
N ASP A 124 1.12 -6.96 -12.50
CA ASP A 124 0.24 -7.50 -13.54
C ASP A 124 0.39 -6.74 -14.86
N THR A 125 0.49 -7.50 -15.96
CA THR A 125 0.61 -6.98 -17.33
C THR A 125 -0.67 -7.17 -18.17
N PHE A 126 -1.70 -7.84 -17.63
CA PHE A 126 -2.96 -8.09 -18.34
C PHE A 126 -3.74 -6.81 -18.64
N LYS A 127 -4.45 -6.77 -19.77
CA LYS A 127 -5.38 -5.69 -20.07
C LYS A 127 -6.78 -6.05 -19.58
N TYR A 128 -7.51 -5.04 -19.12
CA TYR A 128 -8.82 -5.17 -18.50
C TYR A 128 -9.81 -4.19 -19.16
N LYS A 129 -11.10 -4.48 -19.08
CA LYS A 129 -12.12 -3.67 -19.77
C LYS A 129 -12.34 -2.33 -19.07
N ASN A 130 -12.41 -2.37 -17.74
CA ASN A 130 -12.80 -1.27 -16.86
C ASN A 130 -11.62 -0.72 -16.04
N ILE A 131 -10.43 -1.32 -16.12
CA ILE A 131 -9.21 -0.78 -15.52
C ILE A 131 -8.34 -0.19 -16.64
N ILE A 132 -8.31 1.14 -16.73
CA ILE A 132 -7.67 1.83 -17.86
C ILE A 132 -6.21 2.22 -17.61
N LEU A 133 -5.77 2.19 -16.36
CA LEU A 133 -4.39 2.45 -15.97
C LEU A 133 -4.08 1.67 -14.70
N LYS A 134 -2.95 0.98 -14.69
CA LYS A 134 -2.40 0.32 -13.51
C LYS A 134 -1.07 0.96 -13.15
N THR A 135 -0.89 1.30 -11.90
CA THR A 135 0.40 1.74 -11.37
C THR A 135 0.77 0.84 -10.20
N TYR A 136 2.02 0.40 -10.16
CA TYR A 136 2.58 -0.45 -9.13
C TYR A 136 3.73 0.26 -8.44
N ILE A 137 3.73 0.21 -7.11
CA ILE A 137 4.88 0.56 -6.27
C ILE A 137 5.15 -0.65 -5.40
N VAL A 138 6.25 -1.35 -5.64
CA VAL A 138 6.54 -2.63 -4.97
C VAL A 138 7.84 -2.53 -4.18
N SER A 139 7.86 -3.15 -3.00
CA SER A 139 8.93 -2.96 -2.03
C SER A 139 10.17 -3.82 -2.24
N SER A 140 10.15 -4.84 -3.10
CA SER A 140 11.28 -5.75 -3.30
C SER A 140 11.32 -6.41 -4.68
N LYS A 141 12.52 -6.81 -5.13
CA LYS A 141 12.71 -7.68 -6.31
C LYS A 141 12.02 -9.03 -6.18
N LYS A 142 11.81 -9.70 -7.31
CA LYS A 142 11.28 -11.07 -7.42
C LYS A 142 12.05 -12.13 -6.62
N ASN A 143 13.32 -11.87 -6.29
CA ASN A 143 14.21 -12.75 -5.52
C ASN A 143 14.66 -12.13 -4.18
N GLN A 144 14.04 -11.03 -3.73
CA GLN A 144 14.38 -10.35 -2.49
C GLN A 144 13.28 -10.50 -1.43
N THR A 145 13.72 -10.53 -0.17
CA THR A 145 12.83 -10.41 0.99
C THR A 145 12.68 -8.95 1.37
N SER A 146 11.49 -8.55 1.82
CA SER A 146 11.32 -7.25 2.47
C SER A 146 11.92 -7.29 3.87
N LYS A 147 12.37 -6.12 4.36
CA LYS A 147 13.02 -5.97 5.65
C LYS A 147 12.20 -5.06 6.57
N GLU A 148 12.33 -5.31 7.86
CA GLU A 148 11.76 -4.51 8.94
C GLU A 148 12.87 -3.80 9.71
N ILE A 149 12.52 -2.70 10.36
CA ILE A 149 13.38 -1.93 11.26
C ILE A 149 12.65 -1.61 12.56
N LEU A 150 13.43 -1.49 13.62
CA LEU A 150 12.96 -0.97 14.89
C LEU A 150 13.19 0.55 14.93
N ILE A 151 12.12 1.32 15.11
CA ILE A 151 12.19 2.79 15.22
C ILE A 151 11.62 3.26 16.55
N LYS A 152 11.98 4.47 16.99
CA LYS A 152 11.29 5.12 18.11
C LYS A 152 9.87 5.46 17.69
N TYR A 153 8.91 5.20 18.58
CA TYR A 153 7.53 5.61 18.39
C TYR A 153 7.43 7.14 18.45
N ASP A 154 6.72 7.72 17.49
CA ASP A 154 6.38 9.14 17.45
C ASP A 154 4.87 9.27 17.26
N PHE A 155 4.20 9.85 18.25
CA PHE A 155 2.75 10.04 18.23
C PHE A 155 2.26 10.79 16.99
N ASN A 156 3.06 11.71 16.44
CA ASN A 156 2.67 12.49 15.27
C ASN A 156 2.51 11.63 14.01
N MET A 157 3.24 10.51 13.93
CA MET A 157 3.11 9.54 12.83
C MET A 157 1.78 8.77 12.90
N PHE A 158 1.14 8.73 14.07
CA PHE A 158 -0.04 7.92 14.38
C PHE A 158 -1.21 8.76 14.94
N LYS A 159 -1.24 10.06 14.62
CA LYS A 159 -2.16 11.06 15.20
C LYS A 159 -3.65 10.76 14.97
N TYR A 160 -4.01 10.33 13.76
CA TYR A 160 -5.41 10.09 13.34
C TYR A 160 -5.87 8.66 13.62
N LYS A 161 -4.95 7.71 13.62
CA LYS A 161 -5.20 6.32 14.02
C LYS A 161 -4.02 5.82 14.83
N SER A 162 -4.25 5.60 16.12
CA SER A 162 -3.22 5.14 17.05
C SER A 162 -2.93 3.65 16.86
N LEU A 163 -1.69 3.26 17.18
CA LEU A 163 -1.33 1.86 17.35
C LEU A 163 -1.97 1.30 18.63
N ASN A 164 -2.13 -0.01 18.69
CA ASN A 164 -2.39 -0.69 19.95
C ASN A 164 -1.15 -0.56 20.85
N SER A 165 -1.33 -0.27 22.14
CA SER A 165 -0.23 -0.15 23.11
C SER A 165 0.66 -1.40 23.13
N ASN A 166 0.09 -2.58 22.89
CA ASN A 166 0.82 -3.85 22.85
C ASN A 166 1.84 -3.92 21.69
N ASN A 167 1.69 -3.07 20.66
CA ASN A 167 2.64 -2.97 19.56
C ASN A 167 3.80 -2.02 19.86
N ILE A 168 3.79 -1.34 21.01
CA ILE A 168 4.80 -0.37 21.43
C ILE A 168 5.57 -0.96 22.62
N THR A 169 6.85 -1.26 22.42
CA THR A 169 7.71 -1.84 23.46
C THR A 169 8.87 -0.90 23.74
N ASN A 170 9.01 -0.42 24.98
CA ASN A 170 10.05 0.54 25.36
C ASN A 170 10.13 1.76 24.42
N ASN A 171 8.97 2.32 24.07
CA ASN A 171 8.82 3.43 23.13
C ASN A 171 9.39 3.14 21.72
N LYS A 172 9.41 1.88 21.30
CA LYS A 172 9.83 1.45 19.96
C LYS A 172 8.75 0.60 19.30
N ILE A 173 8.75 0.64 17.97
CA ILE A 173 7.86 -0.14 17.12
C ILE A 173 8.64 -0.78 15.97
N VAL A 174 8.19 -1.96 15.55
CA VAL A 174 8.67 -2.62 14.33
C VAL A 174 7.84 -2.13 13.14
N ILE A 175 8.52 -1.78 12.05
CA ILE A 175 7.91 -1.28 10.83
C ILE A 175 8.72 -1.73 9.60
N GLY A 176 8.06 -1.96 8.48
CA GLY A 176 8.69 -2.22 7.18
C GLY A 176 9.56 -1.04 6.75
N ILE A 177 10.78 -1.32 6.27
CA ILE A 177 11.69 -0.28 5.78
C ILE A 177 11.03 0.52 4.67
N PHE A 178 10.42 -0.16 3.70
CA PHE A 178 9.72 0.49 2.60
C PHE A 178 8.63 1.43 3.12
N SER A 179 7.72 0.92 3.95
CA SER A 179 6.60 1.71 4.48
C SER A 179 7.03 2.94 5.27
N TYR A 180 8.08 2.81 6.08
CA TYR A 180 8.63 3.94 6.84
C TYR A 180 9.21 5.04 5.95
N TYR A 181 10.03 4.68 4.97
CA TYR A 181 10.66 5.66 4.10
C TYR A 181 9.69 6.22 3.05
N PHE A 182 8.73 5.41 2.60
CA PHE A 182 7.62 5.85 1.76
C PHE A 182 6.81 6.94 2.48
N TYR A 183 6.41 6.70 3.74
CA TYR A 183 5.79 7.72 4.59
C TYR A 183 6.64 9.00 4.70
N LYS A 184 7.95 8.87 4.95
CA LYS A 184 8.83 10.05 5.05
C LYS A 184 8.87 10.87 3.77
N ILE A 185 8.96 10.22 2.62
CA ILE A 185 8.99 10.91 1.32
C ILE A 185 7.67 11.62 1.06
N LEU A 186 6.54 10.95 1.28
CA LEU A 186 5.21 11.53 1.12
C LEU A 186 4.99 12.72 2.07
N ASN A 187 5.38 12.58 3.34
CA ASN A 187 5.15 13.60 4.35
C ASN A 187 6.07 14.82 4.17
N LYS A 188 7.37 14.62 3.89
CA LYS A 188 8.35 15.71 3.74
C LYS A 188 8.02 16.59 2.53
N ASN A 189 7.59 15.98 1.42
CA ASN A 189 7.30 16.71 0.18
C ASN A 189 5.81 17.09 0.04
N ASN A 190 4.99 16.82 1.06
CA ASN A 190 3.54 17.06 1.06
C ASN A 190 2.83 16.54 -0.21
N LEU A 191 3.13 15.29 -0.60
CA LEU A 191 2.72 14.70 -1.89
C LEU A 191 1.26 14.26 -1.93
N ASN A 192 0.34 15.21 -1.75
CA ASN A 192 -1.11 14.98 -1.89
C ASN A 192 -1.57 14.90 -3.35
N ASN A 193 -0.73 15.23 -4.33
CA ASN A 193 -1.00 15.09 -5.76
C ASN A 193 -0.28 13.86 -6.34
N LEU A 194 -1.07 12.90 -6.85
CA LEU A 194 -0.54 11.66 -7.42
C LEU A 194 0.32 11.85 -8.67
N ASN A 195 0.15 12.95 -9.41
CA ASN A 195 0.97 13.21 -10.60
C ASN A 195 2.44 13.45 -10.24
N ASP A 196 2.70 13.97 -9.04
CA ASP A 196 4.06 14.30 -8.58
C ASP A 196 4.79 13.04 -8.07
N TRP A 197 4.05 11.97 -7.78
CA TRP A 197 4.60 10.73 -7.25
C TRP A 197 5.58 10.08 -8.19
N LYS A 198 5.29 10.02 -9.50
CA LYS A 198 6.19 9.36 -10.46
C LYS A 198 7.58 9.99 -10.42
N ILE A 199 7.66 11.31 -10.47
CA ILE A 199 8.94 12.03 -10.50
C ILE A 199 9.65 11.89 -9.16
N ILE A 200 8.93 12.12 -8.05
CA ILE A 200 9.55 12.26 -6.73
C ILE A 200 9.85 10.90 -6.09
N LEU A 201 9.07 9.85 -6.39
CA LEU A 201 9.35 8.50 -5.93
C LEU A 201 10.42 7.83 -6.80
N VAL A 202 10.41 7.97 -8.13
CA VAL A 202 11.40 7.29 -8.98
C VAL A 202 12.80 7.84 -8.76
N ASN A 203 12.95 9.15 -8.61
CA ASN A 203 14.26 9.81 -8.53
C ASN A 203 14.74 10.04 -7.08
N ASN A 204 14.16 9.35 -6.09
CA ASN A 204 14.51 9.60 -4.70
C ASN A 204 15.80 8.88 -4.30
N ILE A 205 16.84 9.65 -3.96
CA ILE A 205 18.13 9.11 -3.51
C ILE A 205 18.02 8.20 -2.26
N LEU A 206 16.95 8.34 -1.46
CA LEU A 206 16.72 7.44 -0.32
C LEU A 206 16.57 5.98 -0.75
N TRP A 207 16.03 5.72 -1.94
CA TRP A 207 15.90 4.36 -2.45
C TRP A 207 17.26 3.72 -2.75
N ASP A 208 18.22 4.48 -3.28
CA ASP A 208 19.58 3.99 -3.49
C ASP A 208 20.27 3.66 -2.17
N ILE A 209 20.05 4.47 -1.14
CA ILE A 209 20.57 4.23 0.21
C ILE A 209 19.97 2.94 0.79
N ILE A 210 18.67 2.73 0.60
CA ILE A 210 17.98 1.52 1.08
C ILE A 210 18.47 0.29 0.33
N GLU A 211 18.62 0.36 -0.99
CA GLU A 211 19.15 -0.75 -1.79
C GLU A 211 20.57 -1.12 -1.31
N LYS A 212 21.46 -0.13 -1.14
CA LYS A 212 22.84 -0.37 -0.67
C LYS A 212 22.90 -0.94 0.75
N LYS A 213 22.09 -0.43 1.67
CA LYS A 213 22.18 -0.79 3.10
C LYS A 213 21.42 -2.07 3.46
N TYR A 214 20.28 -2.30 2.82
CA TYR A 214 19.35 -3.37 3.19
C TYR A 214 19.14 -4.41 2.10
N ASN A 215 19.76 -4.23 0.92
CA ASN A 215 19.57 -5.09 -0.26
C ASN A 215 18.08 -5.27 -0.62
N GLN A 216 17.35 -4.15 -0.62
CA GLN A 216 15.94 -4.10 -0.95
C GLN A 216 15.71 -3.00 -2.00
N LYS A 217 15.38 -3.41 -3.24
CA LYS A 217 15.11 -2.47 -4.34
C LYS A 217 13.61 -2.27 -4.53
N ILE A 218 13.24 -1.02 -4.72
CA ILE A 218 11.86 -0.58 -4.92
C ILE A 218 11.63 -0.31 -6.40
N TYR A 219 10.44 -0.64 -6.88
CA TYR A 219 10.06 -0.42 -8.28
C TYR A 219 8.80 0.41 -8.38
N TYR A 220 8.80 1.28 -9.38
CA TYR A 220 7.63 1.99 -9.85
C TYR A 220 7.35 1.54 -11.29
N VAL A 221 6.18 0.97 -11.55
CA VAL A 221 5.76 0.51 -12.88
C VAL A 221 4.39 1.07 -13.21
N GLN A 222 4.20 1.55 -14.44
CA GLN A 222 2.95 2.12 -14.91
C GLN A 222 2.58 1.47 -16.25
N ASN A 223 1.46 0.75 -16.28
CA ASN A 223 0.97 -0.07 -17.40
C ASN A 223 -0.43 0.33 -17.83
#